data_AF-A0A0D0S8N0-F1
#
_entry.id   AF-A0A0D0S8N0-F1
#
_cell.length_a   1.000
_cell.length_b   1.000
_cell.length_c   1.000
_cell.angle_alpha   90.00
_cell.angle_beta   90.00
_cell.angle_gamma   90.00
#
_symmetry.space_group_name_H-M   'P 1'
#
loop_
_entity.id
_entity.type
_entity.pdbx_description
1 polymer ?
#
loop_
_entity_poly.entity_id
_entity_poly.type
_entity_poly.pdbx_seq_one_letter_code
_entity_poly.pdbx_strand_id
1 'polypeptide(L)'
;MKLALYPKVLVGYLLFGILGFTLISTFSSNLVYSYLISKNAESLYTQATKLSNQVTDYYSEDMVDLSTLSSELSSLSKWMDSNIWIMNKEGLIIYDSTGEHKNHKIEAFETTQQYFCTGTFYNEFSEDYLSVIAPINVDYSIRGYILFHSPISIILEEQYHVLNLIYISSALIFVLSLIILIVFQFVVYLPIKKSQKLLQLMLKVI
;
A
#
# COMPACT_ATOMS: atom_id res chain seq x y z
N MET A 1 0.07 53.73 9.65
CA MET A 1 -0.26 52.40 10.23
C MET A 1 -0.28 51.29 9.15
N LYS A 2 0.82 51.05 8.41
CA LYS A 2 0.83 50.16 7.22
C LYS A 2 1.99 49.14 7.13
N LEU A 3 2.74 48.91 8.21
CA LEU A 3 3.92 48.02 8.22
C LEU A 3 3.66 46.59 8.76
N ALA A 4 2.45 46.28 9.21
CA ALA A 4 2.12 45.02 9.91
C ALA A 4 1.55 43.90 9.02
N LEU A 5 1.37 44.12 7.71
CA LEU A 5 0.78 43.13 6.80
C LEU A 5 1.80 42.08 6.33
N TYR A 6 3.03 42.50 6.03
CA TYR A 6 4.08 41.62 5.53
C TYR A 6 4.45 40.44 6.45
N PRO A 7 4.74 40.64 7.75
CA PRO A 7 5.04 39.51 8.64
C PRO A 7 3.86 38.54 8.78
N LYS A 8 2.61 39.02 8.66
CA LYS A 8 1.43 38.15 8.69
C LYS A 8 1.33 37.26 7.45
N VAL A 9 1.67 37.79 6.27
CA VAL A 9 1.74 37.01 5.02
C VAL A 9 2.86 35.99 5.07
N LEU A 10 4.03 36.37 5.59
CA LEU A 10 5.19 35.47 5.76
C LEU A 10 4.85 34.29 6.70
N VAL A 11 4.23 34.58 7.84
CA VAL A 11 3.77 33.55 8.79
C VAL A 11 2.71 32.66 8.14
N GLY A 12 1.77 33.23 7.38
CA GLY A 12 0.78 32.45 6.63
C GLY A 12 1.41 31.47 5.64
N TYR A 13 2.46 31.89 4.92
CA TYR A 13 3.18 31.01 3.98
C TYR A 13 3.93 29.89 4.69
N LEU A 14 4.62 30.20 5.79
CA LEU A 14 5.28 29.18 6.61
C LEU A 14 4.29 28.16 7.17
N LEU A 15 3.17 28.64 7.70
CA LEU A 15 2.09 27.77 8.17
C LEU A 15 1.53 26.92 7.05
N PHE A 16 1.29 27.49 5.87
CA PHE A 16 0.80 26.75 4.71
C PHE A 16 1.76 25.63 4.30
N GLY A 17 3.07 25.89 4.24
CA GLY A 17 4.04 24.86 3.87
C GLY A 17 4.16 23.75 4.93
N ILE A 18 4.12 24.09 6.22
CA ILE A 18 4.12 23.09 7.32
C ILE A 18 2.85 22.24 7.27
N LEU A 19 1.69 22.88 7.13
CA LEU A 19 0.41 22.19 7.03
C LEU A 19 0.34 21.32 5.78
N GLY A 20 0.81 21.82 4.63
CA GLY A 20 0.87 21.07 3.38
C GLY A 20 1.75 19.83 3.49
N PHE A 21 2.95 19.97 4.06
CA PHE A 21 3.84 18.84 4.31
C PHE A 21 3.20 17.81 5.27
N THR A 22 2.59 18.27 6.36
CA THR A 22 1.92 17.40 7.35
C THR A 22 0.73 16.67 6.74
N LEU A 23 -0.05 17.36 5.89
CA LEU A 23 -1.22 16.80 5.22
C LEU A 23 -0.81 15.74 4.22
N ILE A 24 0.20 16.00 3.37
CA ILE A 24 0.77 15.00 2.46
C ILE A 24 1.27 13.80 3.27
N SER A 25 2.07 14.03 4.31
CA SER A 25 2.66 12.96 5.11
C SER A 25 1.62 12.01 5.71
N THR A 26 0.57 12.57 6.32
CA THR A 26 -0.50 11.81 6.96
C THR A 26 -1.39 11.11 5.94
N PHE A 27 -1.81 11.81 4.89
CA PHE A 27 -2.80 11.30 3.95
C PHE A 27 -2.20 10.28 2.97
N SER A 28 -0.94 10.48 2.57
CA SER A 28 -0.23 9.54 1.69
C SER A 28 -0.08 8.16 2.33
N SER A 29 0.06 8.05 3.66
CA SER A 29 0.19 6.75 4.34
C SER A 29 -0.97 5.81 4.02
N ASN A 30 -2.20 6.27 4.27
CA ASN A 30 -3.40 5.46 4.03
C ASN A 30 -3.63 5.19 2.54
N LEU A 31 -3.40 6.18 1.67
CA LEU A 31 -3.56 6.02 0.23
C LEU A 31 -2.59 4.98 -0.35
N VAL A 32 -1.32 5.03 0.06
CA VAL A 32 -0.30 4.07 -0.37
C VAL A 32 -0.63 2.69 0.18
N TYR A 33 -1.03 2.57 1.46
CA TYR A 33 -1.43 1.29 2.04
C TYR A 33 -2.58 0.63 1.26
N SER A 34 -3.70 1.34 1.06
CA SER A 34 -4.85 0.80 0.33
C SER A 34 -4.48 0.45 -1.12
N TYR A 35 -3.68 1.28 -1.78
CA TYR A 35 -3.20 1.00 -3.13
C TYR A 35 -2.35 -0.28 -3.19
N LEU A 36 -1.41 -0.46 -2.25
CA LEU A 36 -0.55 -1.63 -2.21
C LEU A 36 -1.32 -2.91 -1.87
N ILE A 37 -2.28 -2.85 -0.94
CA ILE A 37 -3.17 -3.98 -0.64
C ILE A 37 -3.94 -4.40 -1.88
N SER A 38 -4.61 -3.47 -2.57
CA SER A 38 -5.38 -3.80 -3.77
C SER A 38 -4.51 -4.33 -4.91
N LYS A 39 -3.35 -3.71 -5.15
CA LYS A 39 -2.39 -4.14 -6.18
C LYS A 39 -1.88 -5.56 -5.91
N ASN A 40 -1.48 -5.85 -4.67
CA ASN A 40 -1.01 -7.19 -4.28
C ASN A 40 -2.14 -8.22 -4.35
N ALA A 41 -3.35 -7.86 -3.90
CA ALA A 41 -4.52 -8.74 -3.97
C ALA A 41 -4.85 -9.13 -5.42
N GLU A 42 -4.83 -8.16 -6.34
CA GLU A 42 -5.08 -8.40 -7.77
C GLU A 42 -3.99 -9.28 -8.40
N SER A 43 -2.73 -9.04 -8.05
CA SER A 43 -1.59 -9.84 -8.54
C SER A 43 -1.68 -11.30 -8.07
N LEU A 44 -1.91 -11.50 -6.76
CA LEU A 44 -2.10 -12.83 -6.17
C LEU A 44 -3.34 -13.51 -6.77
N TYR A 45 -4.44 -12.80 -6.96
CA TYR A 45 -5.68 -13.35 -7.52
C TYR A 45 -5.50 -13.80 -8.97
N THR A 46 -4.76 -13.03 -9.77
CA THR A 46 -4.43 -13.38 -11.15
C THR A 46 -3.62 -14.68 -11.20
N GLN A 47 -2.63 -14.81 -10.31
CA GLN A 47 -1.78 -16.01 -10.22
C GLN A 47 -2.57 -17.22 -9.70
N ALA A 48 -3.40 -17.03 -8.67
CA ALA A 48 -4.27 -18.07 -8.12
C ALA A 48 -5.29 -18.56 -9.15
N THR A 49 -5.86 -17.67 -9.94
CA THR A 49 -6.80 -18.03 -11.02
C THR A 49 -6.09 -18.78 -12.15
N LYS A 50 -4.88 -18.37 -12.53
CA LYS A 50 -4.08 -19.10 -13.53
C LYS A 50 -3.80 -20.53 -13.07
N LEU A 51 -3.37 -20.69 -11.82
CA LEU A 51 -3.10 -21.99 -11.22
C LEU A 51 -4.38 -22.83 -11.10
N SER A 52 -5.50 -22.21 -10.73
CA SER A 52 -6.81 -22.86 -10.65
C SER A 52 -7.21 -23.47 -11.99
N ASN A 53 -7.03 -22.72 -13.10
CA ASN A 53 -7.30 -23.22 -14.44
C ASN A 53 -6.38 -24.39 -14.81
N GLN A 54 -5.07 -24.29 -14.51
CA GLN A 54 -4.13 -25.40 -14.75
C GLN A 54 -4.55 -26.66 -13.98
N VAL A 55 -4.95 -26.50 -12.71
CA VAL A 55 -5.42 -27.62 -11.87
C VAL A 55 -6.71 -28.22 -12.41
N THR A 56 -7.66 -27.40 -12.88
CA THR A 56 -8.89 -27.88 -13.54
C THR A 56 -8.58 -28.76 -14.75
N ASP A 57 -7.63 -28.37 -15.59
CA ASP A 57 -7.24 -29.15 -16.77
C ASP A 57 -6.76 -30.56 -16.38
N TYR A 58 -6.04 -30.70 -15.25
CA TYR A 58 -5.63 -32.00 -14.70
C TYR A 58 -6.78 -32.78 -14.03
N TYR A 59 -7.78 -32.10 -13.46
CA TYR A 59 -8.95 -32.76 -12.84
C TYR A 59 -9.84 -33.47 -13.85
N SER A 60 -9.83 -33.06 -15.12
CA SER A 60 -10.61 -33.69 -16.20
C SER A 60 -10.03 -35.03 -16.69
N GLU A 61 -8.78 -35.36 -16.37
CA GLU A 61 -8.09 -36.57 -16.84
C GLU A 61 -8.05 -37.73 -15.82
N ASP A 62 -8.84 -37.63 -14.73
CA ASP A 62 -8.91 -38.57 -13.59
C ASP A 62 -7.57 -38.79 -12.86
N MET A 63 -7.52 -38.27 -11.62
CA MET A 63 -6.44 -38.32 -10.63
C MET A 63 -5.37 -37.21 -10.78
N VAL A 64 -5.61 -36.07 -10.13
CA VAL A 64 -4.55 -35.09 -9.87
C VAL A 64 -3.57 -35.68 -8.87
N ASP A 65 -2.42 -36.16 -9.35
CA ASP A 65 -1.28 -36.42 -8.50
C ASP A 65 -0.66 -35.08 -8.08
N LEU A 66 -1.18 -34.51 -6.99
CA LEU A 66 -0.68 -33.26 -6.38
C LEU A 66 0.81 -33.32 -6.02
N SER A 67 1.44 -34.50 -6.02
CA SER A 67 2.89 -34.62 -5.84
C SER A 67 3.66 -33.97 -6.98
N THR A 68 3.17 -34.02 -8.22
CA THR A 68 3.83 -33.39 -9.38
C THR A 68 3.74 -31.86 -9.33
N LEU A 69 2.59 -31.33 -8.89
CA LEU A 69 2.38 -29.89 -8.69
C LEU A 69 3.10 -29.35 -7.45
N SER A 70 3.40 -30.20 -6.46
CA SER A 70 3.99 -29.77 -5.19
C SER A 70 5.30 -28.99 -5.34
N SER A 71 6.16 -29.36 -6.29
CA SER A 71 7.44 -28.67 -6.55
C SER A 71 7.24 -27.30 -7.21
N GLU A 72 6.28 -27.20 -8.12
CA GLU A 72 5.93 -25.94 -8.78
C GLU A 72 5.29 -24.97 -7.78
N LEU A 73 4.35 -25.46 -6.98
CA LEU A 73 3.69 -24.71 -5.91
C LEU A 73 4.68 -24.22 -4.84
N SER A 74 5.64 -25.06 -4.41
CA SER A 74 6.70 -24.64 -3.48
C SER A 74 7.63 -23.58 -4.10
N SER A 75 7.87 -23.64 -5.41
CA SER A 75 8.70 -22.64 -6.08
C SER A 75 7.94 -21.32 -6.21
N LEU A 76 6.65 -21.38 -6.52
CA LEU A 76 5.77 -20.24 -6.62
C LEU A 76 5.56 -19.56 -5.26
N SER A 77 5.37 -20.33 -4.19
CA SER A 77 5.22 -19.80 -2.83
C SER A 77 6.43 -18.98 -2.39
N LYS A 78 7.64 -19.49 -2.69
CA LYS A 78 8.91 -18.78 -2.43
C LYS A 78 9.10 -17.55 -3.30
N TRP A 79 8.75 -17.62 -4.59
CA TRP A 79 8.89 -16.48 -5.49
C TRP A 79 7.93 -15.34 -5.15
N MET A 80 6.75 -15.66 -4.63
CA MET A 80 5.72 -14.68 -4.26
C MET A 80 5.74 -14.31 -2.77
N ASP A 81 6.69 -14.83 -1.99
CA ASP A 81 6.74 -14.71 -0.53
C ASP A 81 5.35 -14.92 0.13
N SER A 82 4.65 -15.96 -0.33
CA SER A 82 3.25 -16.23 0.02
C SER A 82 3.02 -17.70 0.27
N ASN A 83 2.26 -18.06 1.30
CA ASN A 83 1.84 -19.42 1.56
C ASN A 83 0.68 -19.79 0.62
N ILE A 84 0.78 -20.96 -0.02
CA ILE A 84 -0.24 -21.42 -0.97
C ILE A 84 -0.96 -22.62 -0.37
N TRP A 85 -2.28 -22.49 -0.23
CA TRP A 85 -3.16 -23.57 0.22
C TRP A 85 -4.10 -24.02 -0.88
N ILE A 86 -4.37 -25.31 -0.94
CA ILE A 86 -5.46 -25.88 -1.74
C ILE A 86 -6.44 -26.53 -0.79
N MET A 87 -7.69 -26.13 -0.90
CA MET A 87 -8.77 -26.51 0.00
C MET A 87 -9.94 -27.12 -0.77
N ASN A 88 -10.62 -28.11 -0.20
CA ASN A 88 -11.87 -28.60 -0.78
C ASN A 88 -13.05 -27.64 -0.49
N LYS A 89 -14.25 -27.97 -0.98
CA LYS A 89 -15.45 -27.16 -0.73
C LYS A 89 -15.84 -27.10 0.75
N GLU A 90 -15.46 -28.10 1.52
CA GLU A 90 -15.80 -28.27 2.92
C GLU A 90 -14.80 -27.59 3.88
N GLY A 91 -13.82 -26.86 3.37
CA GLY A 91 -12.84 -26.14 4.19
C GLY A 91 -11.64 -26.98 4.65
N LEU A 92 -11.44 -28.19 4.12
CA LEU A 92 -10.30 -29.07 4.42
C LEU A 92 -9.11 -28.72 3.52
N ILE A 93 -7.96 -28.45 4.16
CA ILE A 93 -6.70 -28.15 3.48
C ILE A 93 -6.08 -29.46 2.97
N ILE A 94 -6.09 -29.63 1.65
CA ILE A 94 -5.53 -30.79 0.93
C ILE A 94 -4.02 -30.59 0.71
N TYR A 95 -3.60 -29.35 0.44
CA TYR A 95 -2.21 -28.98 0.22
C TYR A 95 -1.88 -27.69 0.95
N ASP A 96 -0.68 -27.65 1.52
CA ASP A 96 -0.06 -26.47 2.14
C ASP A 96 1.40 -26.43 1.71
N SER A 97 1.85 -25.31 1.13
CA SER A 97 3.24 -25.12 0.71
C SER A 97 4.25 -25.14 1.86
N THR A 98 3.82 -24.82 3.08
CA THR A 98 4.65 -24.90 4.30
C THR A 98 4.60 -26.30 4.92
N GLY A 99 3.53 -27.04 4.65
CA GLY A 99 3.26 -28.37 5.19
C GLY A 99 2.70 -28.38 6.62
N GLU A 100 2.49 -27.22 7.24
CA GLU A 100 2.07 -27.11 8.64
C GLU A 100 0.57 -27.43 8.84
N HIS A 101 -0.28 -27.09 7.88
CA HIS A 101 -1.74 -27.16 8.00
C HIS A 101 -2.38 -28.29 7.17
N LYS A 102 -1.58 -29.27 6.73
CA LYS A 102 -2.10 -30.37 5.91
C LYS A 102 -3.14 -31.21 6.68
N ASN A 103 -4.31 -31.44 6.07
CA ASN A 103 -5.48 -32.10 6.67
C ASN A 103 -6.16 -31.34 7.82
N HIS A 104 -5.85 -30.06 8.00
CA HIS A 104 -6.59 -29.18 8.91
C HIS A 104 -7.88 -28.68 8.23
N LYS A 105 -8.98 -28.56 8.99
CA LYS A 105 -10.27 -28.14 8.48
C LYS A 105 -10.72 -26.82 9.13
N ILE A 106 -10.97 -25.82 8.29
CA ILE A 106 -11.45 -24.50 8.71
C ILE A 106 -12.98 -24.54 8.76
N GLU A 107 -13.54 -24.83 9.94
CA GLU A 107 -14.99 -24.95 10.13
C GLU A 107 -15.76 -23.65 9.88
N ALA A 108 -15.11 -22.49 10.07
CA ALA A 108 -15.72 -21.18 9.88
C ALA A 108 -15.63 -20.67 8.43
N PHE A 109 -15.08 -21.46 7.50
CA PHE A 109 -14.89 -21.03 6.12
C PHE A 109 -16.23 -20.82 5.41
N GLU A 110 -16.62 -19.55 5.28
CA GLU A 110 -17.78 -19.14 4.52
C GLU A 110 -17.34 -18.65 3.14
N THR A 111 -18.04 -19.10 2.09
CA THR A 111 -17.79 -18.67 0.71
C THR A 111 -18.13 -17.19 0.56
N THR A 112 -17.15 -16.33 0.82
CA THR A 112 -17.32 -14.88 0.74
C THR A 112 -17.29 -14.47 -0.74
N GLN A 113 -18.15 -13.53 -1.15
CA GLN A 113 -18.14 -13.00 -2.53
C GLN A 113 -16.88 -12.16 -2.83
N GLN A 114 -16.15 -11.75 -1.80
CA GLN A 114 -14.87 -11.07 -1.93
C GLN A 114 -13.76 -12.08 -2.17
N TYR A 115 -12.96 -11.80 -3.21
CA TYR A 115 -11.83 -12.63 -3.61
C TYR A 115 -10.59 -12.41 -2.72
N PHE A 116 -10.63 -11.48 -1.76
CA PHE A 116 -9.54 -11.26 -0.80
C PHE A 116 -10.05 -10.75 0.55
N CYS A 117 -9.27 -10.98 1.60
CA CYS A 117 -9.45 -10.43 2.94
C CYS A 117 -8.10 -10.17 3.62
N THR A 118 -8.10 -9.32 4.64
CA THR A 118 -6.92 -9.01 5.47
C THR A 118 -7.17 -9.42 6.91
N GLY A 119 -6.17 -9.97 7.59
CA GLY A 119 -6.23 -10.34 9.01
C GLY A 119 -5.61 -11.71 9.26
N THR A 120 -5.95 -12.34 10.37
CA THR A 120 -5.40 -13.64 10.80
C THR A 120 -5.96 -14.86 10.06
N PHE A 121 -6.77 -14.64 9.01
CA PHE A 121 -7.46 -15.68 8.23
C PHE A 121 -8.09 -16.78 9.10
N TYR A 122 -9.28 -16.52 9.66
CA TYR A 122 -9.97 -17.45 10.57
C TYR A 122 -9.15 -17.88 11.81
N ASN A 123 -8.20 -17.05 12.25
CA ASN A 123 -7.25 -17.32 13.35
C ASN A 123 -6.24 -18.45 13.05
N GLU A 124 -6.01 -18.76 11.79
CA GLU A 124 -4.97 -19.71 11.39
C GLU A 124 -3.57 -19.10 11.47
N PHE A 125 -3.45 -17.78 11.31
CA PHE A 125 -2.17 -17.06 11.43
C PHE A 125 -2.07 -16.26 12.72
N SER A 126 -0.86 -16.17 13.28
CA SER A 126 -0.56 -15.33 14.46
C SER A 126 -0.40 -13.85 14.12
N GLU A 127 -0.18 -13.53 12.84
CA GLU A 127 0.00 -12.17 12.33
C GLU A 127 -1.05 -11.88 11.24
N ASP A 128 -1.14 -10.63 10.80
CA ASP A 128 -2.06 -10.27 9.73
C ASP A 128 -1.49 -10.64 8.35
N TYR A 129 -2.32 -11.33 7.57
CA TYR A 129 -2.03 -11.73 6.20
C TYR A 129 -3.05 -11.09 5.24
N LEU A 130 -2.58 -10.76 4.04
CA LEU A 130 -3.43 -10.59 2.87
C LEU A 130 -3.72 -11.98 2.30
N SER A 131 -4.97 -12.41 2.43
CA SER A 131 -5.44 -13.72 1.97
C SER A 131 -6.31 -13.55 0.73
N VAL A 132 -5.97 -14.25 -0.34
CA VAL A 132 -6.69 -14.21 -1.62
C VAL A 132 -7.26 -15.58 -1.92
N ILE A 133 -8.50 -15.63 -2.41
CA ILE A 133 -9.28 -16.85 -2.61
C ILE A 133 -9.70 -16.92 -4.08
N ALA A 134 -9.24 -17.96 -4.78
CA ALA A 134 -9.64 -18.25 -6.16
C ALA A 134 -10.38 -19.61 -6.22
N PRO A 135 -11.61 -19.67 -6.78
CA PRO A 135 -12.33 -20.93 -6.92
C PRO A 135 -11.72 -21.82 -8.02
N ILE A 136 -11.70 -23.12 -7.78
CA ILE A 136 -11.40 -24.16 -8.78
C ILE A 136 -12.71 -24.59 -9.41
N ASN A 137 -12.93 -24.21 -10.67
CA ASN A 137 -14.16 -24.52 -11.39
C ASN A 137 -13.91 -25.69 -12.36
N VAL A 138 -14.66 -26.78 -12.18
CA VAL A 138 -14.65 -27.93 -13.09
C VAL A 138 -16.10 -28.19 -13.49
N ASP A 139 -16.39 -28.26 -14.79
CA ASP A 139 -17.74 -28.48 -15.33
C ASP A 139 -18.80 -27.53 -14.74
N TYR A 140 -18.49 -26.23 -14.68
CA TYR A 140 -19.37 -25.19 -14.11
C TYR A 140 -19.68 -25.34 -12.61
N SER A 141 -18.96 -26.20 -11.90
CA SER A 141 -19.09 -26.39 -10.45
C SER A 141 -17.78 -26.10 -9.73
N ILE A 142 -17.84 -25.33 -8.65
CA ILE A 142 -16.68 -25.12 -7.78
C ILE A 142 -16.32 -26.47 -7.16
N ARG A 143 -15.08 -26.97 -7.28
CA ARG A 143 -14.60 -28.21 -6.63
C ARG A 143 -13.70 -27.96 -5.42
N GLY A 144 -13.17 -26.75 -5.30
CA GLY A 144 -12.31 -26.34 -4.19
C GLY A 144 -11.84 -24.90 -4.38
N TYR A 145 -10.85 -24.52 -3.59
CA TYR A 145 -10.29 -23.18 -3.57
C TYR A 145 -8.76 -23.24 -3.53
N ILE A 146 -8.13 -22.33 -4.26
CA ILE A 146 -6.71 -22.02 -4.11
C ILE A 146 -6.61 -20.72 -3.31
N LEU A 147 -5.81 -20.75 -2.26
CA LEU A 147 -5.60 -19.61 -1.39
C LEU A 147 -4.14 -19.20 -1.42
N PHE A 148 -3.91 -17.89 -1.49
CA PHE A 148 -2.60 -17.28 -1.33
C PHE A 148 -2.63 -16.42 -0.08
N HIS A 149 -1.69 -16.63 0.82
CA HIS A 149 -1.54 -15.86 2.06
C HIS A 149 -0.19 -15.16 2.04
N SER A 150 -0.21 -13.84 1.85
CA SER A 150 0.99 -13.00 1.91
C SER A 150 1.02 -12.22 3.23
N PRO A 151 2.10 -12.29 4.03
CA PRO A 151 2.25 -11.50 5.24
C PRO A 151 2.08 -10.00 4.96
N ILE A 152 1.26 -9.30 5.75
CA ILE A 152 1.10 -7.84 5.60
C ILE A 152 2.42 -7.10 5.88
N SER A 153 3.32 -7.69 6.68
CA SER A 153 4.66 -7.14 6.94
C SER A 153 5.45 -6.83 5.67
N ILE A 154 5.38 -7.69 4.64
CA ILE A 154 6.05 -7.48 3.35
C ILE A 154 5.46 -6.27 2.63
N ILE A 155 4.13 -6.12 2.66
CA ILE A 155 3.41 -4.98 2.06
C ILE A 155 3.75 -3.69 2.80
N LEU A 156 3.91 -3.74 4.13
CA LEU A 156 4.33 -2.61 4.95
C LEU A 156 5.77 -2.19 4.61
N GLU A 157 6.69 -3.12 4.35
CA GLU A 157 8.04 -2.78 3.89
C GLU A 157 8.01 -2.00 2.56
N GLU A 158 7.22 -2.46 1.57
CA GLU A 158 7.03 -1.74 0.31
C GLU A 158 6.41 -0.34 0.57
N GLN A 159 5.43 -0.25 1.48
CA GLN A 159 4.82 1.02 1.88
C GLN A 159 5.86 1.99 2.45
N TYR A 160 6.73 1.54 3.36
CA TYR A 160 7.78 2.37 3.94
C TYR A 160 8.73 2.92 2.87
N HIS A 161 9.13 2.10 1.90
CA HIS A 161 9.97 2.56 0.79
C HIS A 161 9.29 3.64 -0.05
N VAL A 162 8.02 3.44 -0.42
CA VAL A 162 7.24 4.41 -1.21
C VAL A 162 7.03 5.71 -0.42
N LEU A 163 6.66 5.62 0.86
CA LEU A 163 6.46 6.80 1.70
C LEU A 163 7.75 7.58 1.90
N ASN A 164 8.90 6.90 2.06
CA ASN A 164 10.18 7.58 2.18
C ASN A 164 10.50 8.44 0.93
N LEU A 165 10.19 7.94 -0.28
CA LEU A 165 10.34 8.72 -1.51
C LEU A 165 9.39 9.94 -1.55
N ILE A 166 8.14 9.78 -1.12
CA ILE A 166 7.17 10.87 -1.01
C ILE A 166 7.64 11.91 0.02
N TYR A 167 8.21 11.48 1.14
CA TYR A 167 8.67 12.37 2.20
C TYR A 167 9.94 13.13 1.79
N ILE A 168 10.90 12.48 1.15
CA ILE A 168 12.10 13.14 0.62
C ILE A 168 11.71 14.17 -0.46
N SER A 169 10.85 13.79 -1.41
CA SER A 169 10.43 14.70 -2.49
C SER A 169 9.62 15.89 -1.97
N SER A 170 8.69 15.67 -1.03
CA SER A 170 7.93 16.75 -0.39
C SER A 170 8.81 17.67 0.45
N ALA A 171 9.81 17.13 1.16
CA ALA A 171 10.80 17.93 1.89
C ALA A 171 11.64 18.81 0.93
N LEU A 172 12.07 18.27 -0.21
CA LEU A 172 12.79 19.04 -1.23
C LEU A 172 11.94 20.18 -1.79
N ILE A 173 10.66 19.93 -2.10
CA ILE A 173 9.73 20.98 -2.56
C ILE A 173 9.54 22.04 -1.48
N PHE A 174 9.41 21.63 -0.21
CA PHE A 174 9.30 22.56 0.90
C PHE A 174 10.57 23.43 1.05
N VAL A 175 11.77 22.86 0.95
CA VAL A 175 13.03 23.62 0.97
C VAL A 175 13.11 24.61 -0.20
N LEU A 176 12.76 24.20 -1.42
CA LEU A 176 12.69 25.11 -2.57
C LEU A 176 11.70 26.27 -2.33
N SER A 177 10.56 25.98 -1.70
CA SER A 177 9.58 27.00 -1.32
C SER A 177 10.13 28.01 -0.32
N LEU A 178 10.95 27.55 0.65
CA LEU A 178 11.62 28.42 1.62
C LEU A 178 12.69 29.30 0.95
N ILE A 179 13.43 28.78 -0.02
CA ILE A 179 14.42 29.57 -0.78
C ILE A 179 13.71 30.72 -1.51
N ILE A 180 12.59 30.46 -2.18
CA ILE A 180 11.80 31.50 -2.86
C ILE A 180 11.34 32.56 -1.84
N LEU A 181 10.86 32.14 -0.67
CA LEU A 181 10.45 33.05 0.40
C LEU A 181 11.61 33.94 0.87
N ILE A 182 12.81 33.36 1.06
CA ILE A 182 14.02 34.08 1.45
C ILE A 182 14.44 35.08 0.37
N VAL A 183 14.45 34.69 -0.90
CA VAL A 183 14.78 35.60 -2.01
C VAL A 183 13.79 36.77 -2.03
N PHE A 184 12.50 36.52 -1.86
CA PHE A 184 11.49 37.56 -1.80
C PHE A 184 11.70 38.53 -0.62
N GLN A 185 12.10 38.02 0.54
CA GLN A 185 12.48 38.83 1.70
C GLN A 185 13.62 39.81 1.37
N PHE A 186 14.68 39.34 0.74
CA PHE A 186 15.86 40.16 0.46
C PHE A 186 15.68 41.10 -0.75
N VAL A 187 15.04 40.62 -1.82
CA VAL A 187 14.92 41.36 -3.09
C VAL A 187 13.78 42.37 -3.07
N VAL A 188 12.65 42.05 -2.41
CA VAL A 188 11.45 42.89 -2.47
C VAL A 188 11.21 43.62 -1.16
N TYR A 189 11.19 42.90 -0.03
CA TYR A 189 10.78 43.50 1.23
C TYR A 189 11.79 44.50 1.81
N LEU A 190 13.07 44.10 1.90
CA LEU A 190 14.10 44.99 2.47
C LEU A 190 14.26 46.30 1.67
N PRO A 191 14.29 46.30 0.32
CA PRO A 191 14.42 47.53 -0.46
C PRO A 191 13.20 48.46 -0.32
N ILE A 192 11.97 47.91 -0.30
CA ILE A 192 10.75 48.70 -0.11
C ILE A 192 10.73 49.37 1.27
N LYS A 193 11.14 48.63 2.31
CA LYS A 193 11.21 49.19 3.66
C LYS A 193 12.24 50.33 3.75
N LYS A 194 13.37 50.19 3.05
CA LYS A 194 14.41 51.22 2.98
C LYS A 194 13.93 52.48 2.25
N SER A 195 13.28 52.33 1.09
CA SER A 195 12.79 53.47 0.30
C SER A 195 11.68 54.24 1.03
N GLN A 196 10.74 53.55 1.69
CA GLN A 196 9.70 54.19 2.50
C GLN A 196 10.28 55.02 3.66
N LYS A 197 11.32 54.52 4.33
CA LYS A 197 11.98 55.23 5.44
C LYS A 197 12.66 56.52 4.95
N LEU A 198 13.30 56.49 3.78
CA LEU A 198 13.95 57.66 3.18
C LEU A 198 12.94 58.73 2.77
N LEU A 199 11.82 58.35 2.15
CA LEU A 199 10.72 59.26 1.81
C LEU A 199 10.14 59.97 3.03
N GLN A 200 9.95 59.26 4.14
CA GLN A 200 9.48 59.87 5.40
C GLN A 200 10.48 60.84 6.02
N LEU A 201 11.79 60.58 5.88
CA LEU A 201 12.82 61.50 6.36
C LEU A 201 12.84 62.79 5.54
N MET A 202 12.71 62.73 4.21
CA MET A 202 12.68 63.94 3.38
C MET A 202 11.45 64.81 3.66
N LEU A 203 10.27 64.21 3.87
CA LEU A 203 9.05 64.94 4.23
C LEU A 203 9.09 65.59 5.63
N LYS A 204 10.06 65.23 6.48
CA LYS A 204 10.24 65.82 7.82
C LYS A 204 11.18 67.02 7.85
N VAL A 205 11.93 67.23 6.75
CA VAL A 205 12.94 68.29 6.61
C VAL A 205 12.38 69.50 5.85
N ILE A 206 11.21 69.35 5.23
CA ILE A 206 10.42 70.42 4.57
C ILE A 206 9.30 70.82 5.53
#